data_AF-A0A557WMF1-F1
#
_entry.id   AF-A0A557WMF1-F1
#
_cell.length_a   1.000
_cell.length_b   1.000
_cell.length_c   1.000
_cell.angle_alpha   90.00
_cell.angle_beta   90.00
_cell.angle_gamma   90.00
#
_symmetry.space_group_name_H-M   'P 1'
#
loop_
_entity.id
_entity.type
_entity.pdbx_description
1 polymer ?
#
loop_
_entity_poly.entity_id
_entity_poly.type
_entity_poly.pdbx_seq_one_letter_code
_entity_poly.pdbx_strand_id
1 'polypeptide(L)' 'MFRLLFVCPRIPPNTGNAIRTAAATGCELHLVEPLGFDLSEPQLRRAGLDYHDLASVTVHASLPAAW' A
#
# COMPACT_ATOMS: atom_id res chain seq x y z
N MET A 1 10.79 12.68 6.25
CA MET A 1 10.36 11.38 5.71
C MET A 1 9.43 11.64 4.53
N PHE A 2 9.52 10.88 3.44
CA PHE A 2 8.60 11.03 2.31
C PHE A 2 7.36 10.15 2.49
N ARG A 3 6.22 10.63 1.97
CA ARG A 3 4.93 9.91 1.97
C ARG A 3 4.47 9.68 0.55
N LEU A 4 4.12 8.44 0.24
CA LEU A 4 3.49 8.03 -1.01
C LEU A 4 1.99 7.84 -0.75
N LEU A 5 1.14 8.35 -1.62
CA LEU A 5 -0.32 8.20 -1.48
C LEU A 5 -0.95 7.73 -2.79
N PHE A 6 -1.62 6.58 -2.75
CA PHE A 6 -2.41 6.05 -3.86
C PHE A 6 -3.90 6.23 -3.57
N VAL A 7 -4.59 6.94 -4.46
CA VAL A 7 -6.05 7.14 -4.37
C VAL A 7 -6.77 6.07 -5.16
N CYS A 8 -7.61 5.29 -4.49
CA CYS A 8 -8.44 4.22 -5.07
C CYS A 8 -7.64 3.29 -6.02
N PRO A 9 -6.52 2.68 -5.57
CA PRO A 9 -5.70 1.84 -6.44
C PRO A 9 -6.49 0.62 -6.92
N ARG A 10 -6.39 0.30 -8.22
CA ARG A 10 -7.17 -0.78 -8.85
C ARG A 10 -6.34 -1.94 -9.39
N ILE A 11 -5.01 -1.80 -9.46
CA ILE A 11 -4.11 -2.78 -10.07
C ILE A 11 -3.24 -3.37 -8.95
N PRO A 12 -3.50 -4.61 -8.48
CA PRO A 12 -2.77 -5.20 -7.36
C PRO A 12 -1.24 -5.20 -7.53
N PRO A 13 -0.68 -5.55 -8.70
CA PRO A 13 0.76 -5.50 -8.92
C PRO A 13 1.40 -4.13 -8.67
N ASN A 14 0.71 -3.03 -9.02
CA ASN A 14 1.23 -1.68 -8.83
C ASN A 14 1.32 -1.34 -7.34
N THR A 15 0.32 -1.74 -6.56
CA THR A 15 0.31 -1.56 -5.10
C THR A 15 1.38 -2.41 -4.45
N GLY A 16 1.55 -3.67 -4.86
CA GLY A 16 2.64 -4.53 -4.39
C GLY A 16 4.02 -3.92 -4.65
N ASN A 17 4.26 -3.37 -5.84
CA ASN A 17 5.49 -2.65 -6.17
C ASN A 17 5.69 -1.42 -5.26
N ALA A 18 4.64 -0.64 -5.02
CA ALA A 18 4.69 0.54 -4.15
C ALA A 18 5.03 0.18 -2.70
N ILE A 19 4.47 -0.92 -2.18
CA ILE A 19 4.79 -1.41 -0.82
C ILE A 19 6.27 -1.78 -0.73
N ARG A 20 6.82 -2.48 -1.73
CA ARG A 20 8.27 -2.78 -1.77
C ARG A 20 9.13 -1.52 -1.85
N THR A 21 8.72 -0.54 -2.65
CA THR A 21 9.42 0.75 -2.72
C THR A 21 9.41 1.45 -1.36
N ALA A 22 8.27 1.48 -0.67
CA ALA A 22 8.15 2.07 0.67
C ALA A 22 9.08 1.38 1.67
N ALA A 23 9.08 0.04 1.72
CA ALA A 23 9.96 -0.75 2.57
C ALA A 23 11.45 -0.51 2.27
N ALA A 24 11.85 -0.51 0.99
CA ALA A 24 13.24 -0.32 0.58
C ALA A 24 13.78 1.11 0.82
N THR A 25 12.89 2.11 0.86
CA THR A 25 13.27 3.52 0.99
C THR A 25 12.97 4.13 2.35
N GLY A 26 12.24 3.41 3.22
CA GLY A 26 11.74 3.93 4.49
C GLY A 26 10.64 4.98 4.34
N CYS A 27 9.97 5.05 3.18
CA CYS A 27 8.83 5.95 2.99
C CYS A 27 7.56 5.36 3.63
N GLU A 28 6.63 6.24 4.04
CA GLU A 28 5.29 5.82 4.44
C GLU A 28 4.40 5.68 3.19
N LEU A 29 3.66 4.58 3.08
CA LEU A 29 2.68 4.37 2.01
C LEU A 29 1.26 4.50 2.55
N HIS A 30 0.47 5.34 1.92
CA HIS A 30 -0.94 5.54 2.23
C HIS A 30 -1.80 5.08 1.06
N LEU A 31 -2.82 4.26 1.35
CA LEU A 31 -3.80 3.79 0.38
C LEU A 31 -5.16 4.37 0.76
N VAL A 32 -5.88 4.96 -0.19
CA VAL A 32 -7.23 5.49 0.04
C VAL A 32 -8.25 4.57 -0.61
N GLU A 33 -9.27 4.18 0.15
CA GLU A 33 -10.39 3.36 -0.31
C GLU A 33 -11.30 4.09 -1.32
N PRO A 34 -12.08 3.36 -2.15
CA PRO A 34 -12.11 1.88 -2.23
C PRO A 34 -10.92 1.31 -3.00
N LEU A 35 -10.32 0.25 -2.45
CA LEU A 35 -9.31 -0.54 -3.16
C LEU A 35 -10.00 -1.44 -4.18
N GLY A 36 -9.45 -1.55 -5.39
CA GLY A 36 -9.97 -2.45 -6.42
C GLY A 36 -9.61 -3.92 -6.24
N PHE A 37 -9.06 -4.29 -5.09
CA PHE A 37 -8.57 -5.63 -4.74
C PHE A 37 -8.50 -5.78 -3.22
N ASP A 38 -8.45 -7.01 -2.73
CA ASP A 38 -8.29 -7.31 -1.31
C ASP A 38 -6.79 -7.45 -0.96
N LEU A 39 -6.34 -6.68 0.04
CA LEU A 39 -4.96 -6.69 0.52
C LEU A 39 -4.56 -8.02 1.18
N SER A 40 -5.53 -8.81 1.62
CA SER A 40 -5.32 -10.14 2.21
C SER A 40 -5.07 -11.23 1.17
N GLU A 41 -5.29 -10.94 -0.13
CA GLU A 41 -5.15 -11.93 -1.18
C GLU A 41 -3.72 -12.50 -1.28
N PRO A 42 -3.58 -13.81 -1.54
CA PRO A 42 -2.28 -14.46 -1.69
C PRO A 42 -1.38 -13.83 -2.75
N GLN A 43 -1.95 -13.12 -3.73
CA GLN A 43 -1.22 -12.44 -4.79
C GLN A 43 -0.33 -11.31 -4.26
N LEU A 44 -0.77 -10.59 -3.21
CA LEU A 44 0.09 -9.60 -2.54
C LEU A 44 1.18 -10.29 -1.71
N ARG A 45 0.88 -11.39 -1.02
CA ARG A 45 1.89 -12.17 -0.27
C ARG A 45 2.97 -12.75 -1.17
N ARG A 46 2.61 -13.21 -2.37
CA ARG A 46 3.58 -13.71 -3.37
C ARG A 46 4.46 -12.62 -3.99
N ALA A 47 4.13 -11.34 -3.80
CA ALA A 47 4.98 -10.23 -4.24
C ALA A 47 6.26 -10.08 -3.40
N GLY A 48 6.53 -11.01 -2.47
CA GLY A 48 7.67 -10.95 -1.54
C GLY A 48 7.43 -9.95 -0.41
N LEU A 49 6.16 -9.71 -0.07
CA LEU A 49 5.77 -8.85 1.03
C LEU A 49 5.79 -9.67 2.31
N ASP A 50 6.85 -9.50 3.10
CA ASP A 50 6.87 -9.99 4.46
C ASP A 50 6.07 -9.04 5.36
N TYR A 51 5.65 -9.52 6.55
CA TYR A 51 4.88 -8.70 7.50
C TYR A 51 5.56 -7.36 7.84
N HIS A 52 6.90 -7.32 7.79
CA HIS A 52 7.69 -6.10 7.99
C HIS A 52 7.48 -5.04 6.90
N ASP A 53 7.24 -5.45 5.65
CA ASP A 53 7.02 -4.52 4.54
C ASP A 53 5.66 -3.82 4.63
N LEU A 54 4.67 -4.48 5.25
CA LEU A 54 3.35 -3.91 5.51
C LEU A 54 3.33 -2.93 6.69
N ALA A 55 4.37 -2.90 7.54
CA ALA A 55 4.42 -2.05 8.73
C ALA A 55 4.37 -0.54 8.40
N SER A 56 4.74 -0.17 7.17
CA SER A 56 4.75 1.22 6.69
C SER A 56 3.51 1.58 5.84
N VAL A 57 2.50 0.72 5.81
CA VAL A 57 1.29 0.91 4.99
C VAL A 57 0.11 1.31 5.87
N THR A 58 -0.54 2.43 5.54
CA THR A 58 -1.79 2.88 6.19
C THR A 58 -2.91 2.91 5.16
N VAL A 59 -4.08 2.36 5.51
CA VAL A 59 -5.28 2.43 4.67
C VAL A 59 -6.26 3.45 5.26
N HIS A 60 -6.77 4.34 4.42
CA HIS A 60 -7.70 5.40 4.78
C HIS A 60 -9.06 5.18 4.11
N ALA A 61 -10.14 5.38 4.85
CA ALA A 61 -11.50 5.23 4.34
C ALA A 61 -11.86 6.25 3.24
N SER A 62 -11.18 7.40 3.19
CA SER A 62 -11.43 8.45 2.20
C SER A 62 -10.24 9.40 2.09
N LEU A 63 -10.17 10.17 1.01
CA LEU A 63 -9.07 11.12 0.79
C LEU A 63 -9.00 12.19 1.90
N PRO A 64 -10.11 12.76 2.41
CA PRO A 64 -10.04 13.67 3.56
C PRO A 64 -9.48 13.06 4.85
N ALA A 65 -9.62 11.74 5.03
CA ALA A 65 -9.08 11.05 6.21
C ALA A 65 -7.56 10.81 6.14
N ALA A 66 -6.95 11.05 4.98
CA ALA A 66 -5.52 10.82 4.76
C ALA A 66 -4.60 11.99 5.16
N TRP A 67 -5.15 13.04 5.78
CA TRP A 67 -4.48 14.29 6.12
C TRP A 67 -4.44 14.54 7.62
#